data_AF-A0A1J5C338-F1
#
_entry.id   AF-A0A1J5C338-F1
#
_cell.length_a   1.000
_cell.length_b   1.000
_cell.length_c   1.000
_cell.angle_alpha   90.00
_cell.angle_beta   90.00
_cell.angle_gamma   90.00
#
_symmetry.space_group_name_H-M   'P 1'
#
loop_
_entity.id
_entity.type
_entity.pdbx_description
1 polymer ?
#
loop_
_entity_poly.entity_id
_entity_poly.type
_entity_poly.pdbx_seq_one_letter_code
_entity_poly.pdbx_strand_id
1 'polypeptide(L)'
;MAVEWLESYKIGDAAVDAMQEKLFELTNTFLTSDDLMVLRPVIVSLCKQARVQFELEEALMRRLDYPELAAHAAQHQTLLDRLIGRSMDVGKGYMNKPAIAELMRDWCERHVPEEDAKLGQFLASRQAA
;
A
#
# COMPACT_ATOMS: atom_id res chain seq x y z
N MET A 1 16.86 2.34 -5.16
CA MET A 1 16.16 3.14 -6.20
C MET A 1 14.76 3.43 -5.72
N ALA A 2 14.22 4.61 -6.03
CA ALA A 2 12.83 4.98 -5.72
C ALA A 2 11.84 4.17 -6.59
N VAL A 3 10.57 4.20 -6.21
CA VAL A 3 9.42 3.76 -7.01
C VAL A 3 8.67 5.00 -7.50
N GLU A 4 8.08 4.94 -8.68
CA GLU A 4 7.39 6.08 -9.30
C GLU A 4 5.89 5.98 -9.10
N TRP A 5 5.24 7.08 -8.71
CA TRP A 5 3.79 7.20 -8.71
C TRP A 5 3.34 7.69 -10.09
N LEU A 6 2.42 6.97 -10.72
CA LEU A 6 1.87 7.32 -12.03
C LEU A 6 0.39 7.63 -11.90
N GLU A 7 -0.08 8.64 -12.63
CA GLU A 7 -1.52 8.97 -12.72
C GLU A 7 -2.36 7.78 -13.17
N SER A 8 -1.79 6.85 -13.92
CA SER A 8 -2.44 5.60 -14.35
C SER A 8 -2.76 4.63 -13.20
N TYR A 9 -2.22 4.83 -12.01
CA TYR A 9 -2.50 4.01 -10.83
C TYR A 9 -3.72 4.48 -10.05
N LYS A 10 -4.29 5.64 -10.42
CA LYS A 10 -5.54 6.10 -9.82
C LYS A 10 -6.68 5.17 -10.18
N ILE A 11 -7.42 4.74 -9.16
CA ILE A 11 -8.59 3.88 -9.33
C ILE A 11 -9.87 4.69 -9.55
N GLY A 12 -9.84 6.00 -9.32
CA GLY A 12 -10.97 6.91 -9.53
C GLY A 12 -11.78 7.21 -8.27
N ASP A 13 -11.33 6.75 -7.10
CA ASP A 13 -11.82 7.20 -5.79
C ASP A 13 -10.78 8.13 -5.15
N ALA A 14 -11.13 9.40 -5.00
CA ALA A 14 -10.18 10.43 -4.56
C ALA A 14 -9.59 10.18 -3.16
N ALA A 15 -10.32 9.49 -2.27
CA ALA A 15 -9.82 9.18 -0.95
C ALA A 15 -8.80 8.04 -0.99
N VAL A 16 -9.09 6.98 -1.75
CA VAL A 16 -8.14 5.87 -1.95
C VAL A 16 -6.91 6.35 -2.70
N ASP A 17 -7.08 7.09 -3.80
CA ASP A 17 -5.98 7.61 -4.62
C ASP A 17 -5.00 8.46 -3.79
N ALA A 18 -5.52 9.36 -2.94
CA ALA A 18 -4.68 10.19 -2.07
C ALA A 18 -3.92 9.37 -1.01
N MET A 19 -4.54 8.31 -0.47
CA MET A 19 -3.88 7.43 0.49
C MET A 19 -2.79 6.59 -0.19
N GLN A 20 -3.01 6.17 -1.42
CA GLN A 20 -2.05 5.40 -2.21
C GLN A 20 -0.84 6.24 -2.63
N GLU A 21 -1.05 7.45 -3.14
CA GLU A 21 0.04 8.38 -3.43
C GLU A 21 0.92 8.63 -2.19
N LYS A 22 0.28 8.80 -1.02
CA LYS A 22 1.00 8.95 0.24
C LYS A 22 1.82 7.70 0.63
N LEU A 23 1.33 6.50 0.32
CA LEU A 23 2.06 5.25 0.54
C LEU A 23 3.33 5.20 -0.32
N PHE A 24 3.28 5.68 -1.57
CA PHE A 24 4.46 5.78 -2.45
C PHE A 24 5.49 6.78 -1.90
N GLU A 25 5.05 7.95 -1.41
CA GLU A 25 5.94 8.92 -0.77
C GLU A 25 6.70 8.34 0.43
N LEU A 26 5.97 7.64 1.32
CA LEU A 26 6.56 6.98 2.49
C LEU A 26 7.52 5.87 2.07
N THR A 27 7.16 5.10 1.05
CA THR A 27 8.01 4.05 0.48
C THR A 27 9.29 4.65 -0.07
N ASN A 28 9.23 5.74 -0.83
CA ASN A 28 10.41 6.42 -1.35
C ASN A 28 11.29 7.00 -0.25
N THR A 29 10.70 7.55 0.80
CA THR A 29 11.44 8.02 1.98
C THR A 29 12.20 6.85 2.63
N PHE A 30 11.57 5.69 2.76
CA PHE A 30 12.20 4.49 3.30
C PHE A 30 13.31 3.93 2.40
N LEU A 31 13.09 3.91 1.09
CA LEU A 31 14.02 3.36 0.10
C LEU A 31 15.30 4.20 -0.07
N THR A 32 15.19 5.51 0.11
CA THR A 32 16.26 6.47 -0.19
C THR A 32 17.05 6.94 1.04
N SER A 33 16.50 6.79 2.25
CA SER A 33 17.19 7.17 3.49
C SER A 33 17.98 6.01 4.09
N ASP A 34 19.18 6.29 4.60
CA ASP A 34 19.95 5.37 5.47
C ASP A 34 19.94 5.80 6.95
N ASP A 35 19.29 6.93 7.27
CA ASP A 35 19.22 7.45 8.62
C ASP A 35 18.15 6.70 9.45
N LEU A 36 18.59 5.98 10.47
CA LEU A 36 17.70 5.25 11.39
C LEU A 36 16.71 6.16 12.12
N MET A 37 17.05 7.43 12.37
CA MET A 37 16.12 8.40 12.96
C MET A 37 14.96 8.73 12.04
N VAL A 38 15.15 8.61 10.71
CA VAL A 38 14.11 8.75 9.70
C VAL A 38 13.37 7.42 9.49
N LEU A 39 14.10 6.31 9.37
CA LEU A 39 13.50 5.01 9.01
C LEU A 39 12.57 4.45 10.09
N ARG A 40 12.89 4.66 11.37
CA ARG A 40 12.07 4.18 12.50
C ARG A 40 10.64 4.75 12.51
N PRO A 41 10.42 6.07 12.42
CA PRO A 41 9.06 6.59 12.30
C PRO A 41 8.41 6.25 10.96
N VAL A 42 9.17 6.15 9.87
CA VAL A 42 8.61 5.84 8.54
C VAL A 42 7.97 4.45 8.49
N ILE A 43 8.56 3.41 9.09
CA ILE A 43 7.92 2.08 9.10
C ILE A 43 6.59 2.07 9.88
N VAL A 44 6.48 2.86 10.95
CA VAL A 44 5.22 3.04 11.69
C VAL A 44 4.19 3.74 10.81
N SER A 45 4.61 4.80 10.10
CA SER A 45 3.76 5.51 9.15
C SER A 45 3.29 4.62 8.00
N LEU A 46 4.16 3.76 7.46
CA LEU A 46 3.80 2.77 6.42
C LEU A 46 2.70 1.83 6.92
N CYS A 47 2.83 1.28 8.13
CA CYS A 47 1.82 0.40 8.72
C CYS A 47 0.47 1.11 8.88
N LYS A 48 0.49 2.36 9.36
CA LYS A 48 -0.72 3.17 9.54
C LYS A 48 -1.37 3.53 8.20
N GLN A 49 -0.56 3.96 7.24
CA GLN A 49 -1.03 4.38 5.92
C GLN A 49 -1.66 3.21 5.17
N ALA A 50 -0.98 2.06 5.13
CA ALA A 50 -1.50 0.84 4.50
C ALA A 50 -2.81 0.38 5.14
N ARG A 51 -2.90 0.37 6.47
CA ARG A 51 -4.14 0.00 7.17
C ARG A 51 -5.32 0.88 6.77
N VAL A 52 -5.14 2.20 6.81
CA VAL A 52 -6.22 3.15 6.48
C VAL A 52 -6.61 3.04 5.01
N GLN A 53 -5.63 2.90 4.10
CA GLN A 53 -5.90 2.69 2.68
C GLN A 53 -6.74 1.43 2.46
N PHE A 54 -6.32 0.29 3.02
CA PHE A 54 -7.01 -0.99 2.82
C PHE A 54 -8.42 -0.99 3.42
N GLU A 55 -8.62 -0.35 4.58
CA GLU A 55 -9.95 -0.18 5.16
C GLU A 55 -10.89 0.62 4.23
N LEU A 56 -10.39 1.69 3.62
CA LEU A 56 -11.15 2.50 2.66
C LEU A 56 -11.45 1.73 1.38
N GLU A 57 -10.43 1.10 0.80
CA GLU A 57 -10.54 0.36 -0.44
C GLU A 57 -11.45 -0.86 -0.31
N GLU A 58 -11.33 -1.63 0.76
CA GLU A 58 -12.23 -2.74 1.02
C GLU A 58 -13.66 -2.28 1.31
N ALA A 59 -13.85 -1.13 1.96
CA ALA A 59 -15.19 -0.56 2.13
C ALA A 59 -15.79 -0.15 0.78
N LEU A 60 -14.99 0.40 -0.13
CA LEU A 60 -15.38 0.70 -1.51
C LEU A 60 -15.74 -0.60 -2.26
N MET A 61 -14.88 -1.60 -2.24
CA MET A 61 -15.11 -2.91 -2.85
C MET A 61 -16.41 -3.56 -2.37
N ARG A 62 -16.69 -3.52 -1.05
CA ARG A 62 -17.95 -4.01 -0.46
C ARG A 62 -19.17 -3.26 -1.00
N ARG A 63 -19.10 -1.92 -1.10
CA ARG A 63 -20.20 -1.10 -1.62
C ARG A 63 -20.50 -1.35 -3.10
N LEU A 64 -19.50 -1.77 -3.87
CA LEU A 64 -19.62 -2.03 -5.29
C LEU A 64 -20.01 -3.49 -5.61
N ASP A 65 -20.11 -4.35 -4.60
CA ASP A 65 -20.20 -5.82 -4.76
C ASP A 65 -19.07 -6.35 -5.66
N TYR A 66 -17.84 -5.92 -5.38
CA TYR A 66 -16.67 -6.32 -6.16
C TYR A 66 -16.39 -7.83 -6.00
N PRO A 67 -16.39 -8.62 -7.09
CA PRO A 67 -16.31 -10.09 -6.99
C PRO A 67 -15.03 -10.61 -6.34
N GLU A 68 -13.90 -9.93 -6.55
CA GLU A 68 -12.58 -10.39 -6.10
C GLU A 68 -12.18 -9.83 -4.71
N LEU A 69 -13.13 -9.20 -3.99
CA LEU A 69 -12.88 -8.60 -2.67
C LEU A 69 -12.14 -9.53 -1.71
N ALA A 70 -12.55 -10.80 -1.62
CA ALA A 70 -11.96 -11.73 -0.67
C ALA A 70 -10.50 -12.04 -0.99
N ALA A 71 -10.15 -12.17 -2.27
CA ALA A 71 -8.78 -12.43 -2.72
C ALA A 71 -7.91 -11.17 -2.52
N HIS A 72 -8.43 -10.00 -2.88
CA HIS A 72 -7.74 -8.73 -2.70
C HIS A 72 -7.45 -8.45 -1.21
N ALA A 73 -8.45 -8.59 -0.33
CA ALA A 73 -8.28 -8.39 1.11
C ALA A 73 -7.27 -9.38 1.75
N ALA A 74 -7.10 -10.59 1.20
CA ALA A 74 -6.07 -11.52 1.66
C ALA A 74 -4.64 -11.03 1.35
N GLN A 75 -4.45 -10.36 0.22
CA GLN A 75 -3.17 -9.72 -0.14
C GLN A 75 -2.87 -8.54 0.80
N HIS A 76 -3.87 -7.69 1.07
CA HIS A 76 -3.79 -6.61 2.07
C HIS A 76 -3.35 -7.12 3.44
N GLN A 77 -4.04 -8.16 3.94
CA GLN A 77 -3.74 -8.74 5.25
C GLN A 77 -2.31 -9.31 5.29
N THR A 78 -1.89 -9.98 4.21
CA THR A 78 -0.51 -10.52 4.09
C THR A 78 0.55 -9.42 4.17
N LEU A 79 0.35 -8.29 3.49
CA LEU A 79 1.26 -7.15 3.58
C LEU A 79 1.29 -6.58 5.00
N LEU A 80 0.12 -6.32 5.58
CA LEU A 80 0.01 -5.73 6.92
C LEU A 80 0.72 -6.58 7.97
N ASP A 81 0.50 -7.90 7.96
CA ASP A 81 1.13 -8.81 8.93
C ASP A 81 2.65 -8.78 8.80
N ARG A 82 3.18 -8.78 7.57
CA ARG A 82 4.61 -8.68 7.31
C ARG A 82 5.17 -7.33 7.76
N LEU A 83 4.51 -6.22 7.44
CA LEU A 83 4.93 -4.87 7.83
C LEU A 83 4.92 -4.69 9.35
N ILE A 84 3.87 -5.14 10.02
CA ILE A 84 3.74 -5.07 11.48
C ILE A 84 4.83 -5.92 12.14
N GLY A 85 5.09 -7.12 11.62
CA GLY A 85 6.22 -7.96 12.04
C GLY A 85 7.55 -7.22 12.00
N ARG A 86 7.85 -6.58 10.85
CA ARG A 86 9.07 -5.77 10.69
C ARG A 86 9.10 -4.54 11.58
N SER A 87 7.97 -3.89 11.80
CA SER A 87 7.88 -2.75 12.72
C SER A 87 8.19 -3.14 14.16
N MET A 88 7.70 -4.30 14.60
CA MET A 88 8.02 -4.86 15.93
C MET A 88 9.49 -5.21 16.07
N ASP A 89 10.12 -5.80 15.04
CA ASP A 89 11.56 -6.05 15.02
C ASP A 89 12.37 -4.77 15.20
N VAL A 90 11.97 -3.70 14.49
CA VAL A 90 12.59 -2.36 14.60
C VAL A 90 12.44 -1.82 16.02
N GLY A 91 11.28 -1.99 16.65
CA GLY A 91 11.03 -1.64 18.05
C GLY A 91 11.94 -2.38 19.05
N LYS A 92 12.39 -3.60 18.68
CA LYS A 92 13.37 -4.39 19.45
C LYS A 92 14.82 -4.04 19.13
N GLY A 93 15.05 -3.03 18.28
CA GLY A 93 16.38 -2.54 17.90
C GLY A 93 16.98 -3.23 16.67
N TYR A 94 16.24 -4.10 15.98
CA TYR A 94 16.70 -4.77 14.76
C TYR A 94 15.95 -4.27 13.52
N MET A 95 16.64 -3.62 12.60
CA MET A 95 16.06 -3.18 11.33
C MET A 95 16.63 -3.98 10.16
N ASN A 96 15.81 -4.86 9.59
CA ASN A 96 16.12 -5.49 8.30
C ASN A 96 15.64 -4.59 7.15
N LYS A 97 16.38 -3.51 6.89
CA LYS A 97 16.03 -2.54 5.83
C LYS A 97 15.83 -3.22 4.45
N PRO A 98 16.70 -4.14 3.98
CA PRO A 98 16.49 -4.82 2.70
C PRO A 98 15.15 -5.54 2.60
N ALA A 99 14.74 -6.27 3.65
CA ALA A 99 13.47 -7.00 3.63
C ALA A 99 12.24 -6.09 3.62
N ILE A 100 12.31 -4.93 4.30
CA ILE A 100 11.22 -3.94 4.29
C ILE A 100 11.16 -3.23 2.93
N ALA A 101 12.33 -2.90 2.37
CA ALA A 101 12.45 -2.27 1.06
C ALA A 101 11.92 -3.16 -0.07
N GLU A 102 12.26 -4.44 -0.05
CA GLU A 102 11.73 -5.44 -1.00
C GLU A 102 10.21 -5.56 -0.89
N LEU A 103 9.69 -5.65 0.34
CA LEU A 103 8.25 -5.75 0.60
C LEU A 103 7.47 -4.57 0.02
N MET A 104 7.91 -3.33 0.31
CA MET A 104 7.21 -2.14 -0.18
C MET A 104 7.42 -1.92 -1.68
N ARG A 105 8.57 -2.32 -2.23
CA ARG A 105 8.81 -2.27 -3.67
C ARG A 105 7.85 -3.20 -4.41
N ASP A 106 7.77 -4.46 -3.99
CA ASP A 106 6.88 -5.46 -4.60
C ASP A 106 5.42 -4.99 -4.53
N TRP A 107 5.02 -4.38 -3.40
CA TRP A 107 3.69 -3.77 -3.28
C TRP A 107 3.44 -2.68 -4.32
N CYS A 108 4.33 -1.68 -4.39
CA CYS A 108 4.18 -0.55 -5.31
C CYS A 108 4.32 -0.94 -6.79
N GLU A 109 5.20 -1.89 -7.12
CA GLU A 109 5.52 -2.26 -8.50
C GLU A 109 4.63 -3.40 -9.04
N ARG A 110 3.88 -4.11 -8.19
CA ARG A 110 3.04 -5.24 -8.62
C ARG A 110 1.61 -5.14 -8.12
N HIS A 111 1.37 -5.09 -6.81
CA HIS A 111 0.01 -5.05 -6.27
C HIS A 111 -0.77 -3.86 -6.82
N VAL A 112 -0.21 -2.66 -6.71
CA VAL A 112 -0.84 -1.42 -7.17
C VAL A 112 -1.18 -1.42 -8.68
N PRO A 113 -0.23 -1.66 -9.60
CA PRO A 113 -0.52 -1.65 -11.03
C PRO A 113 -1.32 -2.85 -11.53
N GLU A 114 -1.36 -3.97 -10.80
CA GLU A 114 -2.03 -5.19 -11.24
C GLU A 114 -3.39 -5.39 -10.57
N GLU A 115 -3.48 -5.34 -9.24
CA GLU A 115 -4.69 -5.66 -8.47
C GLU A 115 -5.58 -4.43 -8.29
N ASP A 116 -5.04 -3.29 -7.86
CA ASP A 116 -5.83 -2.06 -7.67
C ASP A 116 -6.36 -1.54 -9.02
N ALA A 117 -5.60 -1.74 -10.10
CA ALA A 117 -6.04 -1.42 -11.45
C ALA A 117 -7.30 -2.20 -11.89
N LYS A 118 -7.47 -3.46 -11.45
CA LYS A 118 -8.70 -4.24 -11.73
C LYS A 118 -9.89 -3.64 -11.01
N LEU A 119 -9.71 -3.15 -9.78
CA LEU A 119 -10.75 -2.43 -9.06
C LEU A 119 -11.10 -1.12 -9.77
N GLY A 120 -10.11 -0.34 -10.20
CA GLY A 120 -10.34 0.90 -10.95
C GLY A 120 -11.13 0.68 -12.24
N GLN A 121 -10.80 -0.35 -13.02
CA GLN A 121 -11.57 -0.73 -14.21
C GLN A 121 -13.02 -1.10 -13.88
N PHE A 122 -13.22 -1.85 -12.79
CA PHE A 122 -14.56 -2.23 -12.34
C PHE A 122 -15.37 -1.01 -11.91
N LEU A 123 -14.78 -0.09 -11.12
CA LEU A 123 -15.43 1.15 -10.69
C LEU A 123 -15.83 2.02 -11.89
N ALA A 124 -14.93 2.22 -12.86
CA ALA A 124 -15.23 2.97 -14.07
C ALA A 124 -16.40 2.36 -14.86
N SER A 125 -16.47 1.02 -14.96
CA SER A 125 -17.58 0.33 -15.63
C SER A 125 -18.93 0.53 -14.95
N ARG A 126 -18.95 0.70 -13.61
CA ARG A 126 -20.18 0.95 -12.83
C ARG A 126 -20.66 2.40 -12.91
N GLN A 127 -19.76 3.35 -13.13
CA GLN A 127 -20.11 4.77 -13.30
C GLN A 127 -20.62 5.10 -14.70
N ALA A 128 -20.25 4.29 -15.70
CA ALA A 128 -20.68 4.45 -17.08
C ALA A 128 -22.04 3.78 -17.40
N ALA A 129 -22.60 3.01 -16.45
CA ALA A 129 -23.88 2.31 -16.55
C ALA A 129 -25.01 3.10 -15.87
#